data_AF-A0A939AXC7-F1
#
_entry.id   AF-A0A939AXC7-F1
#
_cell.length_a   1.000
_cell.length_b   1.000
_cell.length_c   1.000
_cell.angle_alpha   90.00
_cell.angle_beta   90.00
_cell.angle_gamma   90.00
#
_symmetry.space_group_name_H-M   'P 1'
#
loop_
_entity.id
_entity.type
_entity.pdbx_description
1 polymer ?
#
loop_
_entity_poly.entity_id
_entity_poly.type
_entity_poly.pdbx_seq_one_letter_code
_entity_poly.pdbx_strand_id
1 'polypeptide(L)' 'MDQQRFLAVLSEVAAVGQGGLQINEPGTSRSLKTLPSDWSDLALACLIHVGMVPQAREAVAADAR' A
#
# COMPACT_ATOMS: atom_id res chain seq x y z
N MET A 1 11.23 8.15 5.88
CA MET A 1 10.17 7.35 6.54
C MET A 1 10.80 6.52 7.64
N ASP A 2 10.37 6.69 8.89
CA ASP A 2 10.84 5.90 10.03
C ASP A 2 10.34 4.46 9.97
N GLN A 3 11.14 3.51 10.47
CA GLN A 3 10.83 2.07 10.43
C GLN A 3 9.48 1.73 11.10
N GLN A 4 9.16 2.40 12.22
CA GLN A 4 7.89 2.23 12.91
C GLN A 4 6.70 2.68 12.04
N ARG A 5 6.87 3.75 11.28
CA ARG A 5 5.84 4.26 10.37
C ARG A 5 5.67 3.34 9.16
N PHE A 6 6.76 2.77 8.66
CA PHE A 6 6.73 1.76 7.59
C PHE A 6 5.97 0.49 8.02
N LEU A 7 6.25 -0.03 9.22
CA LEU A 7 5.52 -1.18 9.76
C LEU A 7 4.03 -0.90 9.95
N ALA A 8 3.67 0.31 10.40
CA ALA A 8 2.28 0.71 10.52
C ALA A 8 1.55 0.74 9.17
N VAL A 9 2.21 1.28 8.12
CA VAL A 9 1.68 1.26 6.75
C VAL A 9 1.48 -0.18 6.27
N LEU A 10 2.51 -1.04 6.40
CA LEU A 10 2.40 -2.44 5.96
C LEU A 10 1.31 -3.21 6.69
N SER A 11 1.17 -3.00 8.00
CA SER A 11 0.12 -3.64 8.79
C SER A 11 -1.27 -3.19 8.36
N GLU A 12 -1.44 -1.91 8.02
CA GLU A 12 -2.71 -1.40 7.51
C GLU A 12 -3.03 -1.95 6.12
N VAL A 13 -2.06 -1.92 5.20
CA VAL A 13 -2.22 -2.47 3.85
C VAL A 13 -2.56 -3.97 3.91
N ALA A 14 -1.89 -4.74 4.78
CA ALA A 14 -2.19 -6.16 4.98
C ALA A 14 -3.61 -6.38 5.55
N ALA A 15 -4.05 -5.54 6.50
CA ALA A 15 -5.40 -5.62 7.05
C ALA A 15 -6.47 -5.30 5.99
N VAL A 16 -6.20 -4.32 5.13
CA VAL A 16 -7.08 -3.95 4.02
C VAL A 16 -7.13 -5.05 2.95
N GLY A 17 -5.98 -5.67 2.65
CA GLY A 17 -5.87 -6.77 1.67
C GLY A 17 -6.34 -8.14 2.19
N GLN A 18 -6.59 -8.29 3.49
CA GLN A 18 -6.96 -9.59 4.10
C GLN A 18 -8.29 -10.15 3.56
N GLY A 19 -9.19 -9.28 3.08
CA GLY A 19 -10.44 -9.67 2.43
C GLY A 19 -10.32 -10.00 0.94
N GLY A 20 -9.11 -9.93 0.38
CA GLY A 20 -8.87 -9.97 -1.05
C GLY A 20 -8.85 -8.57 -1.67
N LEU A 21 -7.96 -8.39 -2.65
CA LEU A 21 -7.82 -7.16 -3.44
C LEU A 21 -8.45 -7.40 -4.81
N GLN A 22 -9.34 -6.50 -5.24
CA GLN A 22 -10.00 -6.53 -6.54
C GLN A 22 -9.12 -5.84 -7.58
N ILE A 23 -7.98 -6.46 -7.88
CA ILE A 23 -6.92 -5.89 -8.75
C ILE A 23 -7.45 -5.60 -10.17
N ASN A 24 -8.46 -6.35 -10.62
CA ASN A 24 -9.03 -6.26 -11.95
C ASN A 24 -10.18 -5.24 -12.09
N GLU A 25 -10.60 -4.59 -11.00
CA GLU A 25 -11.68 -3.61 -11.01
C GLU A 25 -11.10 -2.18 -10.98
N PRO A 26 -11.01 -1.46 -12.11
CA PRO A 26 -10.39 -0.14 -12.17
C PRO A 26 -11.14 0.98 -11.42
N GLY A 27 -12.19 0.65 -10.67
CA GLY A 27 -12.98 1.58 -9.86
C GLY A 27 -12.79 1.43 -8.35
N THR A 28 -12.04 0.43 -7.88
CA THR A 28 -11.81 0.25 -6.45
C THR A 28 -10.60 1.05 -6.02
N SER A 29 -10.87 2.09 -5.23
CA SER A 29 -9.85 2.91 -4.58
C SER A 29 -10.04 2.83 -3.07
N ARG A 30 -8.94 2.71 -2.34
CA ARG A 30 -8.95 2.61 -0.88
C ARG A 30 -8.04 3.67 -0.29
N SER A 31 -8.59 4.41 0.67
CA SER A 31 -7.79 5.34 1.45
C SER A 31 -7.09 4.59 2.58
N LEU A 32 -5.80 4.83 2.73
CA LEU A 32 -5.04 4.38 3.89
C LEU A 32 -5.02 5.51 4.92
N LYS A 33 -5.18 5.22 6.21
CA LYS A 33 -5.08 6.24 7.27
C LYS A 33 -3.64 6.70 7.45
N THR A 34 -2.69 5.82 7.17
CA THR A 34 -1.26 6.09 7.35
C THR A 34 -0.60 6.80 6.16
N LEU A 35 -1.20 6.75 4.97
CA LEU A 35 -0.72 7.40 3.76
C LEU A 35 -1.80 8.31 3.17
N PRO A 36 -1.49 9.60 2.91
CA PRO A 36 -2.41 10.45 2.16
C PRO A 36 -2.53 9.93 0.72
N SER A 37 -3.69 10.16 0.10
CA SER A 37 -4.12 9.66 -1.22
C SER A 37 -4.93 8.36 -1.18
N ASP A 38 -5.71 8.17 -2.25
CA ASP A 38 -6.45 6.96 -2.54
C ASP A 38 -5.58 6.00 -3.35
N TRP A 39 -5.57 4.73 -2.95
CA TRP A 39 -4.71 3.71 -3.52
C TRP A 39 -5.55 2.66 -4.25
N SER A 40 -5.11 2.28 -5.44
CA SER A 40 -5.73 1.15 -6.15
C SER A 40 -5.40 -0.18 -5.48
N ASP A 41 -6.27 -1.16 -5.64
CA ASP A 41 -6.04 -2.52 -5.13
C ASP A 41 -4.77 -3.17 -5.73
N LEU A 42 -4.39 -2.78 -6.96
CA LEU A 42 -3.11 -3.17 -7.56
C LEU A 42 -1.92 -2.55 -6.83
N ALA A 43 -1.97 -1.25 -6.53
CA ALA A 43 -0.90 -0.57 -5.81
C ALA A 43 -0.73 -1.13 -4.39
N LEU A 44 -1.83 -1.48 -3.71
CA LEU A 44 -1.80 -2.16 -2.42
C LEU A 44 -1.20 -3.57 -2.52
N ALA A 45 -1.54 -4.34 -3.55
CA ALA A 45 -0.94 -5.66 -3.77
C ALA A 45 0.58 -5.57 -4.00
N CYS A 46 1.02 -4.57 -4.79
CA CYS A 46 2.44 -4.27 -4.96
C CYS A 46 3.09 -3.85 -3.64
N LEU A 47 2.43 -3.05 -2.81
CA LEU A 47 2.93 -2.67 -1.48
C LEU A 47 3.13 -3.88 -0.55
N ILE A 48 2.19 -4.83 -0.54
CA ILE A 48 2.33 -6.06 0.26
C ILE A 48 3.50 -6.92 -0.27
N HIS A 49 3.57 -7.07 -1.58
CA HIS A 49 4.60 -7.89 -2.23
C HIS A 49 6.00 -7.28 -2.08
N VAL A 50 6.14 -5.98 -2.32
CA VAL A 50 7.41 -5.25 -2.29
C VAL A 50 7.77 -4.82 -0.88
N GLY A 51 6.82 -4.62 0.03
CA GLY A 51 7.05 -4.32 1.45
C GLY A 51 7.85 -5.37 2.20
N MET A 52 7.95 -6.58 1.63
CA MET A 52 8.87 -7.64 2.06
C MET A 52 10.31 -7.47 1.55
N VAL A 53 10.61 -6.42 0.77
CA VAL A 53 11.88 -6.18 0.09
C VAL A 53 12.38 -4.75 0.41
N PRO A 54 13.64 -4.56 0.88
CA PRO A 54 14.12 -3.27 1.41
C PRO A 54 13.98 -2.04 0.48
N GLN A 55 13.94 -2.24 -0.84
CA GLN A 55 13.89 -1.18 -1.85
C GLN A 55 12.48 -0.54 -2.02
N ALA A 56 11.44 -1.07 -1.37
CA ALA A 56 10.06 -0.57 -1.48
C ALA A 56 9.89 0.91 -1.15
N ARG A 57 10.73 1.46 -0.27
CA ARG A 57 10.60 2.81 0.30
C ARG A 57 10.58 3.93 -0.73
N GLU A 58 11.24 3.77 -1.88
CA GLU A 58 11.37 4.83 -2.88
C GLU A 58 10.22 4.84 -3.91
N ALA A 59 9.72 3.66 -4.30
CA ALA A 59 8.62 3.55 -5.26
C ALA A 59 7.31 4.14 -4.73
N VAL A 60 7.02 3.96 -3.44
CA VAL A 60 5.82 4.48 -2.77
C VAL A 60 5.80 6.01 -2.73
N ALA A 61 6.98 6.63 -2.65
CA ALA A 61 7.09 8.09 -2.63
C ALA A 61 6.86 8.73 -4.02
N ALA A 62 7.01 7.95 -5.10
CA ALA A 62 6.82 8.42 -6.47
C ALA A 62 5.36 8.34 -6.94
N ASP A 63 4.59 7.37 -6.44
CA ASP A 63 3.18 7.16 -6.80
C ASP A 63 2.22 8.12 -6.07
N ALA A 64 2.64 8.68 -4.94
CA ALA A 64 1.85 9.62 -4.13
C ALA A 64 1.79 11.07 -4.68
N ARG A 65 2.05 11.28 -5.98
CA ARG A 65 2.06 12.61 -6.64
C ARG A 65 0.96 12.74 -7.68
#